data_AF-A0A4S2HIQ3-F1
#
_entry.id   AF-A0A4S2HIQ3-F1
#
_cell.length_a   1.000
_cell.length_b   1.000
_cell.length_c   1.000
_cell.angle_alpha   90.00
_cell.angle_beta   90.00
_cell.angle_gamma   90.00
#
_symmetry.space_group_name_H-M   'P 1'
#
loop_
_entity.id
_entity.type
_entity.pdbx_description
1 polymer ?
#
loop_
_entity_poly.entity_id
_entity_poly.type
_entity_poly.pdbx_seq_one_letter_code
_entity_poly.pdbx_strand_id
1 'polypeptide(L)'
;MSRYVFQYHPNPLETGAFKNDQTVICDCCGKETDVYYTGPFYSVEEVEQLCPECIASGRASEKYDGEFQDEASTDPVSDPAKLEELICRTPGYCGWQQEYWPAHCDDYCAYLGYYDWKRLEKEGLADEIEETYREDICGVEFAFAKEHLQRDSGYLFRCLHCRKHFICIDFD
;
A
#
# COMPACT_ATOMS: atom_id res chain seq x y z
N MET A 1 -8.19 -3.99 -16.89
CA MET A 1 -6.80 -4.00 -16.41
C MET A 1 -6.36 -2.56 -16.26
N SER A 2 -5.92 -2.17 -15.06
CA SER A 2 -5.32 -0.86 -14.81
C SER A 2 -4.20 -0.58 -15.81
N ARG A 3 -4.14 0.65 -16.35
CA ARG A 3 -3.01 1.09 -17.18
C ARG A 3 -1.72 1.24 -16.36
N TYR A 4 -1.85 1.40 -15.05
CA TYR A 4 -0.77 1.70 -14.12
C TYR A 4 -0.55 0.51 -13.18
N VAL A 5 0.64 -0.06 -13.25
CA VAL A 5 1.05 -1.22 -12.44
C VAL A 5 2.35 -0.85 -11.75
N PHE A 6 2.35 -0.89 -10.42
CA PHE A 6 3.53 -0.67 -9.59
C PHE A 6 3.98 -1.99 -8.98
N GLN A 7 5.28 -2.12 -8.71
CA GLN A 7 5.85 -3.38 -8.21
C GLN A 7 5.19 -3.82 -6.89
N TYR A 8 5.07 -2.89 -5.94
CA TYR A 8 4.48 -3.18 -4.63
C TYR A 8 3.00 -2.77 -4.53
N HIS A 9 2.44 -2.07 -5.51
CA HIS A 9 1.01 -1.76 -5.53
C HIS A 9 0.43 -1.99 -6.95
N PRO A 10 0.22 -3.25 -7.36
CA PRO A 10 -0.03 -3.59 -8.76
C PRO A 10 -1.37 -3.08 -9.32
N ASN A 11 -2.38 -2.86 -8.49
CA ASN A 11 -3.73 -2.46 -8.95
C ASN A 11 -4.29 -1.24 -8.18
N PRO A 12 -3.63 -0.07 -8.25
CA PRO A 12 -3.96 1.08 -7.39
C PRO A 12 -5.36 1.68 -7.64
N LEU A 13 -5.93 1.46 -8.83
CA LEU A 13 -7.33 1.82 -9.11
C LEU A 13 -8.33 0.86 -8.46
N GLU A 14 -8.02 -0.44 -8.40
CA GLU A 14 -8.94 -1.44 -7.84
C GLU A 14 -8.93 -1.40 -6.31
N THR A 15 -7.79 -1.03 -5.72
CA THR A 15 -7.66 -0.81 -4.26
C THR A 15 -8.26 0.51 -3.81
N GLY A 16 -8.48 1.46 -4.74
CA GLY A 16 -9.01 2.79 -4.46
C GLY A 16 -7.95 3.84 -4.10
N ALA A 17 -6.66 3.50 -4.15
CA ALA A 17 -5.58 4.46 -3.96
C ALA A 17 -5.57 5.54 -5.06
N PHE A 18 -5.90 5.15 -6.29
CA PHE A 18 -6.17 6.09 -7.38
C PHE A 18 -7.67 6.30 -7.57
N LYS A 19 -8.01 7.55 -7.86
CA LYS A 19 -9.35 7.99 -8.29
C LYS A 19 -9.33 8.25 -9.79
N ASN A 20 -10.51 8.12 -10.41
CA ASN A 20 -10.71 8.36 -11.84
C ASN A 20 -12.11 8.91 -12.15
N ASP A 21 -12.70 9.61 -11.19
CA ASP A 21 -14.04 10.20 -11.26
C ASP A 21 -14.07 11.60 -11.89
N GLN A 22 -12.91 12.24 -12.06
CA GLN A 22 -12.76 13.56 -12.65
C GLN A 22 -11.40 13.75 -13.34
N THR A 23 -11.32 14.77 -14.20
CA THR A 23 -10.05 15.26 -14.75
C THR A 23 -9.51 16.38 -13.88
N VAL A 24 -8.25 16.27 -13.51
CA VAL A 24 -7.58 17.19 -12.59
C VAL A 24 -6.19 17.60 -13.08
N ILE A 25 -5.59 18.61 -12.46
CA ILE A 25 -4.22 19.03 -12.75
C ILE A 25 -3.28 18.40 -11.73
N CYS A 26 -2.26 17.69 -12.20
CA CYS A 26 -1.22 17.11 -11.34
C CYS A 26 -0.35 18.21 -10.72
N ASP A 27 -0.27 18.27 -9.39
CA ASP A 27 0.52 19.29 -8.67
C ASP A 27 2.01 19.21 -9.01
N CYS A 28 2.51 18.00 -9.28
CA CYS A 28 3.91 17.78 -9.61
C CYS A 28 4.28 18.34 -11.00
N CYS A 29 3.57 17.93 -12.06
CA CYS A 29 3.96 18.26 -13.45
C CYS A 29 3.08 19.29 -14.17
N GLY A 30 1.97 19.73 -13.55
CA GLY A 30 1.03 20.70 -14.12
C GLY A 30 0.22 20.21 -15.32
N LYS A 31 0.24 18.90 -15.61
CA LYS A 31 -0.52 18.31 -16.72
C LYS A 31 -1.89 17.83 -16.23
N GLU A 32 -2.88 17.88 -17.11
CA GLU A 32 -4.18 17.26 -16.88
C GLU A 32 -4.08 15.73 -16.87
N THR A 33 -4.82 15.08 -15.96
CA THR A 33 -4.92 13.63 -15.82
C THR A 33 -6.33 13.24 -15.40
N ASP A 34 -6.83 12.11 -15.90
CA ASP A 34 -8.11 11.49 -15.53
C ASP A 34 -7.93 10.38 -14.48
N VAL A 35 -6.69 10.07 -14.10
CA VAL A 35 -6.34 9.16 -13.00
C VAL A 35 -5.38 9.89 -12.08
N TYR A 36 -5.66 9.90 -10.78
CA TYR A 36 -4.87 10.66 -9.82
C TYR A 36 -4.87 10.02 -8.43
N TYR A 37 -3.82 10.29 -7.67
CA TYR A 37 -3.59 9.86 -6.30
C TYR A 37 -3.84 11.02 -5.33
N THR A 38 -4.48 10.73 -4.20
CA THR A 38 -4.80 11.75 -3.17
C THR A 38 -4.17 11.50 -1.81
N GLY A 39 -3.19 10.61 -1.73
CA GLY A 39 -2.49 10.30 -0.49
C GLY A 39 -2.65 8.85 -0.02
N PRO A 40 -1.83 8.42 0.96
CA PRO A 40 -0.87 9.25 1.72
C PRO A 40 0.36 9.75 0.93
N PHE A 41 0.81 10.98 1.20
CA PHE A 41 2.08 11.51 0.70
C PHE A 41 2.65 12.45 1.77
N TYR A 42 3.74 12.03 2.40
CA TYR A 42 4.37 12.73 3.51
C TYR A 42 5.39 13.73 2.95
N SER A 43 5.00 15.00 2.87
CA SER A 43 5.85 16.11 2.44
C SER A 43 5.60 17.34 3.32
N VAL A 44 6.52 18.31 3.29
CA VAL A 44 6.32 19.60 3.96
C VAL A 44 5.26 20.42 3.25
N GLU A 45 5.27 20.41 1.93
CA GLU A 45 4.23 21.03 1.11
C GLU A 45 2.94 20.20 1.13
N GLU A 46 1.81 20.90 1.07
CA GLU A 46 0.50 20.28 0.84
C GLU A 46 0.37 19.92 -0.64
N VAL A 47 0.27 18.62 -0.92
CA VAL A 47 0.11 18.05 -2.27
C VAL A 47 -1.20 17.27 -2.28
N GLU A 48 -2.13 17.68 -3.13
CA GLU A 48 -3.47 17.09 -3.14
C GLU A 48 -3.59 16.00 -4.20
N GLN A 49 -2.97 16.20 -5.38
CA GLN A 49 -3.29 15.42 -6.58
C GLN A 49 -2.05 15.12 -7.42
N LEU A 50 -1.68 13.84 -7.47
CA LEU A 50 -0.53 13.37 -8.23
C LEU A 50 -0.94 12.42 -9.36
N CYS A 51 -0.42 12.65 -10.56
CA CYS A 51 -0.62 11.71 -11.66
C CYS A 51 0.28 10.46 -11.50
N PRO A 52 -0.15 9.29 -11.99
CA PRO A 52 0.60 8.05 -11.87
C PRO A 52 2.02 8.11 -12.44
N GLU A 53 2.24 8.88 -13.51
CA GLU A 53 3.55 9.02 -14.13
C GLU A 53 4.56 9.75 -13.24
N CYS A 54 4.11 10.74 -12.44
CA CYS A 54 4.99 11.45 -11.51
C CYS A 54 5.36 10.59 -10.29
N ILE A 55 4.47 9.68 -9.88
CA ILE A 55 4.75 8.68 -8.86
C ILE A 55 5.74 7.66 -9.42
N ALA A 56 5.41 7.01 -10.54
CA ALA A 56 6.22 5.94 -11.12
C ALA A 56 7.65 6.40 -11.50
N SER A 57 7.83 7.66 -11.89
CA SER A 57 9.15 8.18 -12.22
C SER A 57 9.93 8.71 -11.02
N GLY A 58 9.34 8.77 -9.83
CA GLY A 58 9.93 9.37 -8.62
C GLY A 58 9.97 10.91 -8.64
N ARG A 59 9.38 11.55 -9.65
CA ARG A 59 9.44 13.02 -9.81
C ARG A 59 8.68 13.75 -8.71
N ALA A 60 7.58 13.17 -8.24
CA ALA A 60 6.82 13.74 -7.12
C ALA A 60 7.69 13.79 -5.87
N SER A 61 8.28 12.66 -5.47
CA SER A 61 9.19 12.58 -4.34
C SER A 61 10.40 13.50 -4.48
N GLU A 62 11.05 13.52 -5.64
CA GLU A 62 12.20 14.43 -5.89
C GLU A 62 11.82 15.91 -5.76
N LYS A 63 10.63 16.30 -6.23
CA LYS A 63 10.19 17.70 -6.23
C LYS A 63 9.84 18.20 -4.83
N TYR A 64 9.23 17.34 -4.01
CA TYR A 64 8.64 17.72 -2.72
C TYR A 64 9.39 17.15 -1.51
N ASP A 65 10.52 16.47 -1.73
CA ASP A 65 11.27 15.76 -0.70
C ASP A 65 10.34 14.89 0.17
N GLY A 66 9.46 14.14 -0.52
CA GLY A 66 8.31 13.48 0.10
C GLY A 66 8.18 12.01 -0.23
N GLU A 67 7.51 11.28 0.65
CA GLU A 67 7.42 9.82 0.63
C GLU A 67 5.96 9.36 0.57
N PHE A 68 5.69 8.28 -0.16
CA PHE A 68 4.38 7.65 -0.26
C PHE A 68 4.11 6.64 0.85
N GLN A 69 5.16 6.23 1.55
CA GLN A 69 5.16 5.31 2.69
C GLN A 69 6.29 5.76 3.62
N ASP A 70 6.02 5.86 4.92
CA ASP A 70 7.04 6.16 5.92
C ASP A 70 8.06 5.01 6.01
N GLU A 71 9.33 5.32 5.75
CA GLU A 71 10.43 4.33 5.78
C GLU A 71 10.56 3.63 7.14
N ALA A 72 10.24 4.31 8.24
CA ALA A 72 10.31 3.76 9.59
C ALA A 72 9.20 2.73 9.87
N SER A 73 8.15 2.74 9.05
CA SER A 73 6.97 1.89 9.15
C SER A 73 7.01 0.77 8.10
N THR A 74 8.19 0.16 7.92
CA THR A 74 8.39 -0.95 6.98
C THR A 74 9.25 -2.05 7.59
N ASP A 75 9.13 -3.27 7.08
CA ASP A 75 10.13 -4.31 7.37
C ASP A 75 11.48 -3.95 6.73
N PRO A 76 12.61 -4.29 7.36
CA PRO A 76 13.92 -4.07 6.75
C PRO A 76 14.16 -5.05 5.59
N VAL A 77 14.76 -4.54 4.52
CA VAL A 77 15.27 -5.31 3.38
C VAL A 77 16.75 -5.02 3.17
N SER A 78 17.49 -5.96 2.60
CA SER A 78 18.95 -5.83 2.43
C SER A 78 19.37 -4.82 1.35
N ASP A 79 18.51 -4.58 0.36
CA ASP A 79 18.78 -3.72 -0.79
C ASP A 79 18.08 -2.36 -0.62
N PRO A 80 18.82 -1.25 -0.44
CA PRO A 80 18.22 0.08 -0.26
C PRO A 80 17.44 0.55 -1.49
N ALA A 81 17.74 0.05 -2.69
CA ALA A 81 16.99 0.40 -3.89
C ALA A 81 15.53 -0.10 -3.84
N LYS A 82 15.26 -1.17 -3.08
CA LYS A 82 13.89 -1.67 -2.87
C LYS A 82 13.10 -0.76 -1.95
N LEU A 83 13.73 -0.22 -0.91
CA LEU A 83 13.13 0.79 -0.03
C LEU A 83 12.84 2.06 -0.82
N GLU A 84 13.80 2.55 -1.62
CA GLU A 84 13.61 3.72 -2.48
C GLU A 84 12.46 3.52 -3.49
N GLU A 85 12.35 2.34 -4.11
CA GLU A 85 11.21 2.01 -4.99
C GLU A 85 9.87 2.07 -4.23
N LEU A 86 9.83 1.59 -2.99
CA LEU A 86 8.64 1.62 -2.16
C LEU A 86 8.25 3.06 -1.81
N ILE A 87 9.13 3.80 -1.15
CA ILE A 87 8.79 5.09 -0.56
C ILE A 87 8.70 6.22 -1.59
N CYS A 88 9.45 6.15 -2.70
CA CYS A 88 9.49 7.24 -3.70
C CYS A 88 8.68 6.97 -4.96
N ARG A 89 8.37 5.70 -5.26
CA ARG A 89 7.83 5.31 -6.60
C ARG A 89 6.61 4.41 -6.55
N THR A 90 6.15 4.02 -5.37
CA THR A 90 4.93 3.22 -5.20
C THR A 90 3.86 4.05 -4.50
N PRO A 91 2.62 4.14 -5.02
CA PRO A 91 1.55 4.78 -4.27
C PRO A 91 1.25 4.00 -2.98
N GLY A 92 1.08 4.73 -1.88
CA GLY A 92 0.67 4.18 -0.59
C GLY A 92 -0.76 3.61 -0.61
N TYR A 93 -1.21 3.19 0.56
CA TYR A 93 -2.60 2.87 0.86
C TYR A 93 -3.02 3.67 2.09
N CYS A 94 -4.32 3.84 2.33
CA CYS A 94 -4.78 4.56 3.53
C CYS A 94 -5.16 3.57 4.63
N GLY A 95 -4.54 3.71 5.81
CA GLY A 95 -4.92 3.04 7.04
C GLY A 95 -5.67 3.95 8.01
N TRP A 96 -6.06 3.42 9.17
CA TRP A 96 -6.64 4.20 10.27
C TRP A 96 -5.54 4.84 11.12
N GLN A 97 -4.48 4.08 11.38
CA GLN A 97 -3.22 4.49 11.98
C GLN A 97 -2.11 4.51 10.91
N GLN A 98 -0.87 4.70 11.35
CA GLN A 98 0.30 4.68 10.49
C GLN A 98 0.38 3.36 9.72
N GLU A 99 0.40 3.46 8.38
CA GLU A 99 0.48 2.32 7.49
C GLU A 99 1.81 1.58 7.65
N TYR A 100 1.75 0.24 7.65
CA TYR A 100 2.92 -0.61 7.79
C TYR A 100 3.11 -1.48 6.54
N TRP A 101 4.30 -1.45 5.94
CA TRP A 101 4.58 -2.25 4.75
C TRP A 101 5.41 -3.52 5.04
N PRO A 102 4.83 -4.73 4.90
CA PRO A 102 5.53 -5.97 5.20
C PRO A 102 6.49 -6.39 4.08
N ALA A 103 7.59 -7.05 4.46
CA ALA A 103 8.53 -7.69 3.54
C ALA A 103 8.63 -9.20 3.80
N HIS A 104 8.90 -9.96 2.74
CA HIS A 104 9.12 -11.39 2.82
C HIS A 104 9.99 -11.86 1.65
N CYS A 105 10.88 -12.82 1.89
CA CYS A 105 11.94 -13.21 0.95
C CYS A 105 12.88 -12.03 0.58
N ASP A 106 13.21 -11.20 1.58
CA ASP A 106 14.11 -10.05 1.42
C ASP A 106 13.61 -9.04 0.37
N ASP A 107 12.30 -8.87 0.25
CA ASP A 107 11.65 -7.97 -0.70
C ASP A 107 10.27 -7.54 -0.18
N TYR A 108 9.82 -6.34 -0.54
CA TYR A 108 8.52 -5.86 -0.08
C TYR A 108 7.38 -6.62 -0.74
N CYS A 109 6.33 -6.88 0.04
CA CYS A 109 5.15 -7.55 -0.47
C CYS A 109 4.28 -6.58 -1.29
N ALA A 110 3.57 -7.10 -2.30
CA ALA A 110 2.63 -6.32 -3.07
C ALA A 110 1.30 -6.16 -2.32
N TYR A 111 0.87 -4.93 -2.07
CA TYR A 111 -0.43 -4.59 -1.53
C TYR A 111 -1.55 -4.92 -2.53
N LEU A 112 -2.57 -5.64 -2.06
CA LEU A 112 -3.69 -6.15 -2.84
C LEU A 112 -5.03 -5.50 -2.50
N GLY A 113 -5.06 -4.59 -1.52
CA GLY A 113 -6.26 -3.88 -1.12
C GLY A 113 -6.81 -4.30 0.25
N TYR A 114 -8.02 -3.83 0.49
CA TYR A 114 -8.79 -4.01 1.72
C TYR A 114 -9.52 -5.37 1.78
N TYR A 115 -9.37 -6.08 2.90
CA TYR A 115 -9.95 -7.41 3.13
C TYR A 115 -10.59 -7.51 4.51
N ASP A 116 -11.82 -8.02 4.54
CA ASP A 116 -12.41 -8.58 5.75
C ASP A 116 -12.20 -10.11 5.80
N TRP A 117 -12.49 -10.71 6.96
CA TRP A 117 -12.32 -12.16 7.13
C TRP A 117 -13.19 -12.98 6.16
N LYS A 118 -14.41 -12.53 5.88
CA LYS A 118 -15.34 -13.22 4.96
C LYS A 118 -14.77 -13.30 3.54
N ARG A 119 -14.08 -12.25 3.09
CA ARG A 119 -13.42 -12.22 1.80
C ARG A 119 -12.21 -13.16 1.78
N LEU A 120 -11.41 -13.20 2.83
CA LEU A 120 -10.31 -14.15 2.95
C LEU A 120 -10.80 -15.60 2.85
N GLU A 121 -11.89 -15.95 3.54
CA GLU A 121 -12.51 -17.28 3.44
C GLU A 121 -13.01 -17.57 2.03
N LYS A 122 -13.73 -16.62 1.42
CA LYS A 122 -14.28 -16.76 0.06
C LYS A 122 -13.19 -16.98 -0.98
N GLU A 123 -12.04 -16.34 -0.82
CA GLU A 123 -10.90 -16.44 -1.73
C GLU A 123 -9.94 -17.59 -1.36
N GLY A 124 -10.21 -18.32 -0.29
CA GLY A 124 -9.40 -19.47 0.15
C GLY A 124 -8.06 -19.10 0.77
N LEU A 125 -7.96 -17.90 1.35
CA LEU A 125 -6.75 -17.35 1.95
C LEU A 125 -6.72 -17.46 3.48
N ALA A 126 -7.85 -17.79 4.12
CA ALA A 126 -8.00 -17.76 5.58
C ALA A 126 -6.96 -18.62 6.33
N ASP A 127 -6.74 -19.85 5.89
CA ASP A 127 -5.77 -20.77 6.52
C ASP A 127 -4.32 -20.27 6.36
N GLU A 128 -3.97 -19.73 5.18
CA GLU A 128 -2.63 -19.17 4.95
C GLU A 128 -2.39 -17.90 5.79
N ILE A 129 -3.42 -17.05 5.95
CA ILE A 129 -3.34 -15.87 6.80
C ILE A 129 -3.19 -16.26 8.28
N GLU A 130 -3.86 -17.32 8.74
CA GLU A 130 -3.65 -17.86 10.09
C GLU A 130 -2.19 -18.31 10.30
N GLU A 131 -1.57 -18.96 9.30
CA GLU A 131 -0.17 -19.39 9.36
C GLU A 131 0.86 -18.24 9.27
N THR A 132 0.52 -17.17 8.56
CA THR A 132 1.42 -16.04 8.27
C THR A 132 1.14 -14.81 9.13
N TYR A 133 0.20 -14.91 10.06
CA TYR A 133 -0.19 -13.82 10.95
C TYR A 133 0.99 -13.35 11.80
N ARG A 134 1.12 -12.02 11.94
CA ARG A 134 2.19 -11.37 12.69
C ARG A 134 1.62 -10.51 13.80
N GLU A 135 1.55 -11.08 15.00
CA GLU A 135 1.10 -10.41 16.23
C GLU A 135 1.97 -9.21 16.61
N ASP A 136 3.27 -9.30 16.32
CA ASP A 136 4.24 -8.22 16.57
C ASP A 136 3.94 -6.95 15.76
N ILE A 137 3.16 -7.06 14.68
CA ILE A 137 2.82 -5.95 13.79
C ILE A 137 1.36 -5.57 13.91
N CYS A 138 0.46 -6.54 14.01
CA CYS A 138 -0.96 -6.26 14.19
C CYS A 138 -1.29 -5.83 15.64
N GLY A 139 -0.39 -6.07 16.59
CA GLY A 139 -0.54 -5.64 17.99
C GLY A 139 -1.62 -6.35 18.79
N VAL A 140 -2.29 -7.35 18.21
CA VAL A 140 -3.35 -8.14 18.86
C VAL A 140 -3.19 -9.62 18.52
N GLU A 141 -3.76 -10.48 19.36
CA GLU A 141 -3.79 -11.93 19.13
C GLU A 141 -4.66 -12.30 17.91
N PHE A 142 -4.25 -13.34 17.20
CA PHE A 142 -4.95 -13.78 15.98
C PHE A 142 -6.46 -14.03 16.19
N ALA A 143 -6.84 -14.68 17.29
CA ALA A 143 -8.24 -14.99 17.56
C ALA A 143 -9.10 -13.73 17.69
N PHE A 144 -8.57 -12.67 18.32
CA PHE A 144 -9.22 -11.38 18.43
C PHE A 144 -9.34 -10.72 17.06
N ALA A 145 -8.25 -10.69 16.30
CA ALA A 145 -8.22 -10.13 14.96
C ALA A 145 -9.24 -10.79 14.04
N LYS A 146 -9.31 -12.12 14.01
CA LYS A 146 -10.25 -12.90 13.19
C LYS A 146 -11.72 -12.56 13.50
N GLU A 147 -12.07 -12.34 14.76
CA GLU A 147 -13.44 -12.02 15.17
C GLU A 147 -13.82 -10.56 14.86
N HIS A 148 -12.85 -9.63 14.90
CA HIS A 148 -13.12 -8.20 14.84
C HIS A 148 -12.67 -7.52 13.52
N LEU A 149 -12.02 -8.24 12.61
CA LEU A 149 -11.53 -7.69 11.35
C LEU A 149 -12.66 -7.12 10.49
N GLN A 150 -12.63 -5.80 10.28
CA GLN A 150 -13.53 -5.10 9.40
C GLN A 150 -12.89 -4.89 8.03
N ARG A 151 -13.72 -4.58 7.04
CA ARG A 151 -13.26 -4.52 5.64
C ARG A 151 -12.21 -3.43 5.44
N ASP A 152 -12.41 -2.29 6.05
CA ASP A 152 -11.56 -1.09 5.97
C ASP A 152 -10.37 -1.12 6.94
N SER A 153 -10.16 -2.23 7.66
CA SER A 153 -9.09 -2.34 8.65
C SER A 153 -8.13 -3.51 8.41
N GLY A 154 -8.35 -4.29 7.34
CA GLY A 154 -7.44 -5.36 6.90
C GLY A 154 -6.75 -5.03 5.59
N TYR A 155 -5.42 -5.02 5.59
CA TYR A 155 -4.59 -4.67 4.45
C TYR A 155 -3.86 -5.93 3.96
N LEU A 156 -4.30 -6.50 2.84
CA LEU A 156 -3.71 -7.74 2.32
C LEU A 156 -2.49 -7.45 1.45
N PHE A 157 -1.44 -8.24 1.68
CA PHE A 157 -0.21 -8.21 0.90
C PHE A 157 0.14 -9.59 0.37
N ARG A 158 0.98 -9.63 -0.66
CA ARG A 158 1.49 -10.88 -1.23
C ARG A 158 2.96 -10.79 -1.57
N CYS A 159 3.76 -11.74 -1.09
CA CYS A 159 5.16 -11.85 -1.44
C CYS A 159 5.34 -12.01 -2.95
N LEU A 160 6.27 -11.24 -3.54
CA LEU A 160 6.55 -11.28 -4.96
C LEU A 160 7.19 -12.61 -5.40
N HIS A 161 7.91 -13.28 -4.48
CA HIS A 161 8.72 -14.47 -4.77
C HIS A 161 7.96 -15.78 -4.51
N CYS A 162 7.51 -15.99 -3.28
CA CYS A 162 6.86 -17.25 -2.89
C CYS A 162 5.33 -17.22 -3.00
N ARG A 163 4.75 -16.05 -3.27
CA ARG A 163 3.29 -15.83 -3.44
C ARG A 163 2.43 -16.05 -2.19
N LYS A 164 3.04 -16.30 -1.03
CA LYS A 164 2.34 -16.28 0.27
C LYS A 164 1.73 -14.91 0.54
N HIS A 165 0.57 -14.91 1.18
CA HIS A 165 -0.11 -13.71 1.61
C HIS A 165 0.25 -13.36 3.05
N PHE A 166 0.13 -12.07 3.37
CA PHE A 166 0.32 -11.51 4.70
C PHE A 166 -0.77 -10.47 4.90
N ILE A 167 -1.21 -10.26 6.14
CA ILE A 167 -2.17 -9.21 6.46
C ILE A 167 -1.60 -8.30 7.54
N CYS A 168 -1.75 -6.99 7.35
CA CYS A 168 -1.64 -6.02 8.42
C CYS A 168 -3.06 -5.62 8.82
N ILE A 169 -3.30 -5.54 10.12
CA ILE A 169 -4.61 -5.19 10.66
C ILE A 169 -4.46 -4.00 11.57
N ASP A 170 -5.45 -3.13 11.52
CA ASP A 170 -5.54 -1.93 12.32
C ASP A 170 -6.87 -1.92 13.09
N PHE A 171 -6.87 -1.32 14.27
CA PHE A 171 -8.05 -1.18 15.11
C PHE A 171 -8.05 0.23 15.73
N ASP A 172 -9.21 0.86 15.77
CA ASP A 172 -9.49 2.09 16.55
C ASP A 172 -9.89 1.72 18.00
#